data_AF-A0AAD0WXC0-F1
#
_entry.id   AF-A0AAD0WXC0-F1
#
_cell.length_a   1.000
_cell.length_b   1.000
_cell.length_c   1.000
_cell.angle_alpha   90.00
_cell.angle_beta   90.00
_cell.angle_gamma   90.00
#
_symmetry.space_group_name_H-M   'P 1'
#
loop_
_entity.id
_entity.type
_entity.pdbx_description
1 polymer ?
#
loop_
_entity_poly.entity_id
_entity_poly.type
_entity_poly.pdbx_seq_one_letter_code
_entity_poly.pdbx_strand_id
1 'polypeptide(L)'
;MLKNTWVNCIFAIITLGNGANLIIFSIGNVLAHGYPFNGEGEAFSTVRFADPLTQALVLTAIVISFATLCFVISLVKKINDVRKEEEAQ
;
A
#
# COMPACT_ATOMS: atom_id res chain seq x y z
N MET A 1 -20.05 -7.51 -17.94
CA MET A 1 -19.12 -7.34 -16.80
C MET A 1 -19.46 -6.03 -16.09
N LEU A 2 -20.34 -6.03 -15.07
CA LEU A 2 -20.63 -4.92 -14.14
C LEU A 2 -21.86 -5.29 -13.29
N LYS A 3 -21.70 -6.18 -12.30
CA LYS A 3 -22.78 -6.46 -11.33
C LYS A 3 -22.50 -5.90 -9.94
N ASN A 4 -21.24 -5.63 -9.57
CA ASN A 4 -20.85 -5.11 -8.25
C ASN A 4 -19.91 -3.89 -8.36
N THR A 5 -20.47 -2.69 -8.61
CA THR A 5 -19.71 -1.43 -8.74
C THR A 5 -18.83 -1.12 -7.52
N TRP A 6 -19.28 -1.47 -6.31
CA TRP A 6 -18.50 -1.28 -5.07
C TRP A 6 -17.23 -2.12 -5.02
N VAL A 7 -17.29 -3.37 -5.49
CA VAL A 7 -16.13 -4.28 -5.52
C VAL A 7 -15.10 -3.78 -6.54
N ASN A 8 -15.56 -3.29 -7.70
CA ASN A 8 -14.69 -2.69 -8.70
C ASN A 8 -13.98 -1.44 -8.17
N CYS A 9 -14.68 -0.59 -7.41
CA CYS A 9 -14.09 0.58 -6.77
C CYS A 9 -12.99 0.19 -5.78
N ILE A 10 -13.25 -0.80 -4.92
CA ILE A 10 -12.25 -1.32 -3.97
C ILE A 10 -11.03 -1.87 -4.71
N PHE A 11 -11.24 -2.65 -5.78
CA PHE A 11 -10.16 -3.19 -6.59
C PHE A 11 -9.31 -2.11 -7.27
N ALA A 12 -9.96 -1.05 -7.76
CA ALA A 12 -9.26 0.11 -8.32
C ALA A 12 -8.37 0.80 -7.28
N ILE A 13 -8.85 1.00 -6.06
CA ILE A 13 -8.09 1.61 -4.96
C ILE A 13 -6.89 0.73 -4.57
N ILE A 14 -7.08 -0.59 -4.45
CA ILE A 14 -5.99 -1.54 -4.16
C ILE A 14 -4.92 -1.47 -5.26
N THR A 15 -5.34 -1.51 -6.52
CA THR A 15 -4.41 -1.48 -7.67
C THR A 15 -3.64 -0.16 -7.71
N LEU A 16 -4.32 0.96 -7.47
CA LEU A 16 -3.70 2.28 -7.44
C LEU A 16 -2.70 2.42 -6.29
N GLY A 17 -3.04 1.95 -5.08
CA GLY A 17 -2.16 1.98 -3.92
C GLY A 17 -0.89 1.15 -4.14
N ASN A 18 -1.03 -0.06 -4.70
CA ASN A 18 0.12 -0.88 -5.07
C ASN A 18 0.98 -0.22 -6.17
N GLY A 19 0.35 0.37 -7.19
CA GLY A 19 1.06 1.13 -8.22
C GLY A 19 1.84 2.31 -7.65
N ALA A 20 1.24 3.08 -6.74
CA ALA A 20 1.92 4.18 -6.06
C ALA A 20 3.12 3.70 -5.23
N ASN A 21 2.97 2.58 -4.50
CA ASN A 21 4.07 1.98 -3.74
C ASN A 21 5.23 1.56 -4.67
N LEU A 22 4.93 1.00 -5.84
CA LEU A 22 5.93 0.63 -6.83
C LEU A 22 6.62 1.84 -7.46
N ILE A 23 5.88 2.93 -7.75
CA ILE A 23 6.47 4.18 -8.26
C ILE A 23 7.44 4.76 -7.23
N ILE A 24 7.03 4.83 -5.95
CA ILE A 24 7.90 5.31 -4.86
C ILE A 24 9.14 4.44 -4.74
N PHE A 25 8.97 3.11 -4.75
CA PHE A 25 10.07 2.16 -4.69
C PHE A 25 11.04 2.31 -5.88
N SER A 26 10.52 2.57 -7.08
CA SER A 26 11.32 2.76 -8.29
C SER A 26 12.19 4.02 -8.28
N ILE A 27 11.86 5.02 -7.46
CA ILE A 27 12.68 6.23 -7.27
C ILE A 27 13.91 5.92 -6.41
N GLY A 28 13.79 4.94 -5.50
CA GLY A 28 14.92 4.42 -4.74
C GLY A 28 15.84 3.62 -5.65
N ASN A 29 17.10 3.46 -5.25
CA ASN A 29 18.09 2.68 -6.00
C ASN A 29 17.69 1.18 -6.04
N VAL A 30 16.81 0.80 -6.98
CA VAL A 30 16.26 -0.57 -7.13
C VAL A 30 17.35 -1.61 -7.38
N LEU A 31 18.50 -1.18 -7.91
CA LEU A 31 19.65 -2.03 -8.23
C LEU A 31 20.60 -2.23 -7.03
N ALA A 32 20.37 -1.53 -5.92
CA ALA A 32 21.10 -1.74 -4.67
C ALA A 32 20.57 -2.98 -3.97
N HIS A 33 21.22 -4.12 -4.22
CA HIS A 33 20.88 -5.41 -3.60
C HIS A 33 21.45 -5.55 -2.17
N GLY A 34 21.85 -4.44 -1.53
CA GLY A 34 22.41 -4.41 -0.18
C GLY A 34 21.37 -4.17 0.89
N TYR A 35 21.40 -5.00 1.94
CA TYR A 35 20.63 -4.79 3.17
C TYR A 35 21.03 -3.43 3.77
N PRO A 36 20.11 -2.50 4.11
CA PRO A 36 20.44 -1.15 4.58
C PRO A 36 21.10 -1.10 5.96
N PHE A 37 21.52 -2.25 6.49
CA PHE A 37 22.22 -2.41 7.76
C PHE A 37 23.51 -3.19 7.53
N ASN A 38 24.58 -2.73 8.14
CA ASN A 38 25.82 -3.47 8.30
C ASN A 38 25.63 -4.54 9.39
N GLY A 39 25.95 -5.80 9.07
CA GLY A 39 26.21 -6.79 10.11
C GLY A 39 27.40 -6.36 10.96
N GLU A 40 27.34 -6.56 12.27
CA GLU A 40 28.43 -6.22 13.19
C GLU A 40 29.74 -6.87 12.71
N GLY A 41 30.69 -6.05 12.23
CA GLY A 41 32.05 -6.49 11.88
C GLY A 41 32.41 -6.56 10.39
N GLU A 42 31.49 -6.30 9.46
CA GLU A 42 31.86 -6.21 8.04
C GLU A 42 32.41 -4.83 7.69
N ALA A 43 33.68 -4.77 7.28
CA ALA A 43 34.30 -3.58 6.69
C ALA A 43 33.43 -3.11 5.52
N PHE A 44 33.24 -1.79 5.37
CA PHE A 44 32.50 -1.12 4.30
C PHE A 44 32.80 -1.75 2.94
N SER A 45 32.07 -2.81 2.60
CA SER A 45 32.20 -3.48 1.33
C SER A 45 31.50 -2.57 0.32
N THR A 46 31.96 -2.63 -0.92
CA THR A 46 31.46 -1.87 -2.07
C THR A 46 30.01 -2.21 -2.45
N VAL A 47 29.22 -2.72 -1.50
CA VAL A 47 27.82 -3.08 -1.65
C VAL A 47 27.01 -1.78 -1.69
N ARG A 48 26.33 -1.58 -2.81
CA ARG A 48 25.31 -0.52 -2.92
C ARG A 48 24.19 -0.86 -1.94
N PHE A 49 24.07 -0.06 -0.89
CA PHE A 49 22.97 -0.11 0.06
C PHE A 49 21.69 0.44 -0.56
N ALA A 50 20.55 -0.20 -0.26
CA ALA A 50 19.24 0.34 -0.59
C ALA A 50 19.06 1.70 0.10
N ASP A 51 18.38 2.64 -0.56
CA ASP A 51 18.15 3.98 -0.01
C ASP A 51 17.20 3.90 1.20
N PRO A 52 17.69 4.17 2.43
CA PRO A 52 16.88 4.06 3.64
C PRO A 52 15.73 5.09 3.67
N LEU A 53 15.89 6.22 2.97
CA LEU A 53 14.84 7.24 2.89
C LEU A 53 13.66 6.74 2.05
N THR A 54 13.94 6.18 0.86
CA THR A 54 12.89 5.60 0.02
C THR A 54 12.20 4.43 0.72
N GLN A 55 12.94 3.64 1.50
CA GLN A 55 12.37 2.52 2.25
C GLN A 55 11.40 2.97 3.36
N ALA A 56 11.75 4.02 4.11
CA ALA A 56 10.84 4.61 5.08
C ALA A 56 9.59 5.22 4.41
N LEU A 57 9.77 5.83 3.24
CA LEU A 57 8.68 6.44 2.47
C LEU A 57 7.69 5.39 1.95
N VAL A 58 8.18 4.26 1.42
CA VAL A 58 7.29 3.18 0.94
C VAL A 58 6.54 2.51 2.09
N LEU A 59 7.17 2.32 3.26
CA LEU A 59 6.47 1.79 4.44
C LEU A 59 5.32 2.71 4.87
N THR A 60 5.56 4.03 4.87
CA THR A 60 4.53 5.02 5.18
C THR A 60 3.40 4.99 4.16
N ALA A 61 3.72 4.91 2.87
CA ALA A 61 2.74 4.83 1.79
C ALA A 61 1.87 3.56 1.86
N ILE A 62 2.46 2.42 2.25
CA ILE A 62 1.74 1.16 2.48
C ILE A 62 0.72 1.31 3.61
N VAL A 63 1.13 1.90 4.75
CA VAL A 63 0.24 2.09 5.92
C VAL A 63 -0.93 3.02 5.57
N ILE A 64 -0.68 4.10 4.83
CA ILE A 64 -1.73 5.02 4.36
C ILE A 64 -2.71 4.27 3.44
N SER A 65 -2.19 3.53 2.45
CA SER A 65 -3.02 2.77 1.51
C SER A 65 -3.90 1.75 2.23
N PHE A 66 -3.35 1.07 3.22
CA PHE A 66 -4.09 0.12 4.05
C PHE A 66 -5.18 0.80 4.89
N ALA A 67 -4.86 1.92 5.56
CA ALA A 67 -5.82 2.68 6.35
C ALA A 67 -6.99 3.19 5.49
N THR A 68 -6.70 3.74 4.31
CA THR A 68 -7.73 4.18 3.35
C THR A 68 -8.60 3.03 2.88
N LEU A 69 -8.00 1.86 2.61
CA LEU A 69 -8.76 0.67 2.21
C LEU A 69 -9.71 0.19 3.32
N CYS A 70 -9.24 0.09 4.56
CA CYS A 70 -10.07 -0.25 5.71
C CYS A 70 -11.23 0.74 5.90
N PHE A 71 -10.96 2.04 5.75
CA PHE A 71 -11.98 3.08 5.84
C PHE A 71 -13.07 2.91 4.77
N VAL A 72 -12.68 2.71 3.50
CA VAL A 72 -13.63 2.52 2.39
C VAL A 72 -14.47 1.26 2.59
N ILE A 73 -13.87 0.15 3.01
CA ILE A 73 -14.61 -1.10 3.30
C ILE A 73 -15.62 -0.87 4.44
N SER A 74 -15.22 -0.17 5.51
CA SER A 74 -16.11 0.16 6.62
C SER A 74 -17.28 1.06 6.17
N LEU A 75 -17.03 2.02 5.28
CA LEU A 75 -18.06 2.89 4.74
C LEU A 75 -19.05 2.11 3.88
N VAL A 76 -18.56 1.25 2.97
CA VAL A 76 -19.40 0.40 2.12
C VAL A 76 -20.24 -0.55 2.97
N LYS A 77 -19.67 -1.11 4.04
CA LYS A 77 -20.42 -1.93 4.99
C LYS A 77 -21.55 -1.12 5.64
N LYS A 78 -21.24 0.06 6.18
CA LYS A 78 -22.24 0.91 6.85
C LYS A 78 -23.37 1.34 5.90
N ILE A 79 -23.05 1.70 4.65
CA ILE A 79 -24.06 2.06 3.64
C ILE A 79 -24.99 0.87 3.37
N ASN A 80 -24.44 -0.35 3.26
CA ASN A 80 -25.25 -1.54 3.04
C ASN A 80 -26.09 -1.92 4.27
N ASP A 81 -25.61 -1.67 5.48
CA ASP A 81 -26.37 -1.92 6.70
C ASP A 81 -27.56 -0.95 6.80
N VAL A 82 -27.36 0.35 6.56
CA VAL A 82 -28.45 1.36 6.54
C VAL A 82 -29.49 1.04 5.46
N ARG A 83 -29.06 0.66 4.25
CA ARG A 83 -29.99 0.31 3.17
C ARG A 83 -30.88 -0.91 3.51
N LYS A 84 -30.36 -1.87 4.28
CA LYS A 84 -31.16 -3.01 4.73
C LYS A 84 -32.20 -2.64 5.78
N GLU A 85 -31.93 -1.62 6.59
CA GLU A 85 -32.88 -1.10 7.58
C GLU A 85 -34.06 -0.40 6.87
N GLU A 86 -33.80 0.32 5.77
CA GLU A 86 -34.84 0.94 4.94
C GLU A 86 -35.71 -0.09 4.20
N GLU A 87 -35.13 -1.17 3.68
CA GLU A 87 -35.87 -2.24 2.98
C GLU A 87 -36.73 -3.12 3.93
N ALA A 88 -36.48 -3.05 5.24
CA ALA A 88 -37.21 -3.81 6.26
C ALA A 88 -38.39 -3.04 6.90
N GLN A 89 -38.57 -1.76 6.54
CA GLN A 89 -39.69 -0.89 6.97
C GLN A 89 -40.74 -0.76 5.86
#